data_AF-A0A1M4WFK8-F1
#
_entry.id   AF-A0A1M4WFK8-F1
#
_cell.length_a   1.000
_cell.length_b   1.000
_cell.length_c   1.000
_cell.angle_alpha   90.00
_cell.angle_beta   90.00
_cell.angle_gamma   90.00
#
_symmetry.space_group_name_H-M   'P 1'
#
loop_
_entity.id
_entity.type
_entity.pdbx_description
1 polymer ?
#
loop_
_entity_poly.entity_id
_entity_poly.type
_entity_poly.pdbx_seq_one_letter_code
_entity_poly.pdbx_strand_id
1 'polypeptide(L)'
;MKPTIALGGGLIGAAAITLIHESVKNIVPKAPRMDLVGMEAMSRIMMRSGTLPPPPKKLYTAALVGDLVSNALYYSVAGIGSSKDVWTRGAALGIAAGLGALLVPQRVGLLSAPSYRSKASQSMTLGLYVIGGLVAAAAMNWLHKKSLERKNAYQNHPYHDQLGMEAGVTYPQ
;
A
#
# COMPACT_ATOMS: atom_id res chain seq x y z
N MET A 1 -3.70 9.36 -12.54
CA MET A 1 -2.39 9.97 -12.18
C MET A 1 -1.27 9.28 -12.98
N LYS A 2 0.00 9.73 -12.91
CA LYS A 2 1.11 8.97 -13.52
C LYS A 2 1.30 7.62 -12.80
N PRO A 3 1.62 6.52 -13.49
CA PRO A 3 1.84 5.21 -12.85
C PRO A 3 2.92 5.24 -11.77
N THR A 4 3.99 6.02 -11.96
CA THR A 4 5.06 6.16 -10.98
C THR A 4 4.62 6.83 -9.67
N ILE A 5 3.63 7.73 -9.72
CA ILE A 5 3.02 8.34 -8.51
C ILE A 5 2.16 7.31 -7.79
N ALA A 6 1.38 6.52 -8.54
CA ALA A 6 0.54 5.47 -7.98
C ALA A 6 1.39 4.39 -7.28
N LEU A 7 2.46 3.93 -7.92
CA LEU A 7 3.40 2.98 -7.32
C LEU A 7 4.12 3.56 -6.10
N GLY A 8 4.60 4.80 -6.19
CA GLY A 8 5.27 5.47 -5.07
C GLY A 8 4.35 5.67 -3.86
N GLY A 9 3.11 6.13 -4.08
CA GLY A 9 2.13 6.29 -3.02
C GLY A 9 1.65 4.95 -2.44
N GLY A 10 1.51 3.93 -3.28
CA GLY A 10 1.22 2.55 -2.86
C GLY A 10 2.32 2.00 -1.96
N LEU A 11 3.59 2.17 -2.32
CA LEU A 11 4.73 1.75 -1.51
C LEU A 11 4.79 2.47 -0.17
N ILE A 12 4.55 3.79 -0.14
CA ILE A 12 4.50 4.56 1.11
C ILE A 12 3.37 4.06 2.01
N GLY A 13 2.18 3.82 1.45
CA GLY A 13 1.06 3.23 2.18
C GLY A 13 1.37 1.84 2.74
N ALA A 14 2.02 0.99 1.94
CA ALA A 14 2.44 -0.35 2.33
C ALA A 14 3.48 -0.32 3.46
N ALA A 15 4.50 0.53 3.34
CA ALA A 15 5.51 0.68 4.38
C ALA A 15 4.87 1.19 5.70
N ALA A 16 3.95 2.15 5.61
CA ALA A 16 3.23 2.67 6.77
C ALA A 16 2.41 1.58 7.47
N ILE A 17 1.60 0.81 6.73
CA ILE A 17 0.78 -0.25 7.35
C ILE A 17 1.65 -1.37 7.93
N THR A 18 2.74 -1.75 7.27
CA THR A 18 3.69 -2.74 7.78
C THR A 18 4.34 -2.26 9.09
N LEU A 19 4.78 -1.00 9.15
CA LEU A 19 5.33 -0.42 10.39
C LEU A 19 4.30 -0.37 11.51
N ILE A 20 3.04 -0.05 11.20
CA ILE A 20 1.96 -0.02 12.19
C ILE A 20 1.68 -1.43 12.71
N HIS A 21 1.60 -2.45 11.83
CA HIS A 21 1.46 -3.84 12.26
C HIS A 21 2.60 -4.29 13.18
N GLU A 22 3.84 -3.97 12.80
CA GLU A 22 5.04 -4.28 13.60
C GLU A 22 5.06 -3.55 14.94
N SER A 23 4.55 -2.32 15.01
CA SER A 23 4.48 -1.57 16.26
C SER A 23 3.38 -2.09 17.17
N VAL A 24 2.17 -2.31 16.61
CA VAL A 24 1.00 -2.79 17.35
C VAL A 24 1.27 -4.15 17.96
N LYS A 25 1.94 -5.07 17.25
CA LYS A 25 2.27 -6.39 17.81
C LYS A 25 3.23 -6.33 19.01
N ASN A 26 4.09 -5.31 19.08
CA ASN A 26 5.08 -5.16 20.15
C ASN A 26 4.49 -4.45 21.38
N ILE A 27 3.42 -3.66 21.20
CA ILE A 27 2.83 -2.84 22.25
C ILE A 27 1.56 -3.47 22.83
N VAL A 28 0.75 -4.13 22.00
CA VAL A 28 -0.58 -4.62 22.40
C VAL A 28 -0.51 -6.14 22.66
N PRO A 29 -0.67 -6.61 23.91
CA PRO A 29 -0.53 -8.03 24.25
C PRO A 29 -1.47 -8.99 23.49
N LYS A 30 -2.61 -8.50 23.02
CA LYS A 30 -3.61 -9.26 22.25
C LYS A 30 -3.73 -8.81 20.78
N ALA A 31 -2.68 -8.18 20.25
CA ALA A 31 -2.65 -7.77 18.85
C ALA A 31 -2.92 -8.94 17.89
N PRO A 32 -3.59 -8.69 16.75
CA PRO A 32 -3.61 -9.60 15.60
C PRO A 32 -2.17 -9.96 15.21
N ARG A 33 -1.87 -11.25 15.22
CA ARG A 33 -0.56 -11.78 14.81
C ARG A 33 -0.52 -12.02 13.30
N MET A 34 -0.55 -10.92 12.55
CA MET A 34 -0.52 -10.92 11.08
C MET A 34 0.77 -11.57 10.54
N ASP A 35 1.87 -11.49 11.30
CA ASP A 35 3.14 -12.13 11.01
C ASP A 35 3.00 -13.65 10.86
N LEU A 36 2.28 -14.30 11.78
CA LEU A 36 2.09 -15.75 11.77
C LEU A 36 1.20 -16.19 10.61
N VAL A 37 0.16 -15.41 10.28
CA VAL A 37 -0.70 -15.68 9.13
C VAL A 37 0.09 -15.55 7.82
N GLY A 38 0.94 -14.52 7.70
CA GLY A 38 1.81 -14.33 6.54
C GLY A 38 2.85 -15.45 6.39
N MET A 39 3.50 -15.87 7.48
CA MET A 39 4.45 -16.97 7.46
C MET A 39 3.80 -18.30 7.06
N GLU A 40 2.61 -18.61 7.58
CA GLU A 40 1.87 -19.82 7.22
C GLU A 40 1.43 -19.77 5.74
N ALA A 41 0.93 -18.63 5.27
CA ALA A 41 0.56 -18.47 3.86
C ALA A 41 1.78 -18.65 2.94
N MET A 42 2.90 -18.02 3.26
CA MET A 42 4.16 -18.16 2.50
C MET A 42 4.67 -19.61 2.51
N SER A 43 4.63 -20.27 3.67
CA SER A 43 5.00 -21.68 3.82
C SER A 43 4.17 -22.57 2.90
N ARG A 44 2.85 -22.39 2.86
CA ARG A 44 1.95 -23.14 1.97
C ARG A 44 2.21 -22.87 0.49
N ILE A 45 2.52 -21.63 0.12
CA ILE A 45 2.88 -21.27 -1.27
C ILE A 45 4.16 -22.02 -1.67
N MET A 46 5.20 -21.98 -0.84
CA MET A 46 6.47 -22.67 -1.10
C MET A 46 6.26 -24.18 -1.23
N MET A 47 5.50 -24.79 -0.32
CA MET A 47 5.20 -26.22 -0.40
C MET A 47 4.45 -26.59 -1.69
N ARG A 48 3.50 -25.75 -2.12
CA ARG A 48 2.78 -25.95 -3.39
C ARG A 48 3.66 -25.74 -4.62
N SER A 49 4.70 -24.92 -4.53
CA SER A 49 5.69 -24.74 -5.60
C SER A 49 6.82 -25.78 -5.55
N GLY A 50 6.68 -26.84 -4.75
CA GLY A 50 7.69 -27.90 -4.61
C GLY A 50 8.95 -27.47 -3.84
N THR A 51 8.88 -26.36 -3.11
CA THR A 51 10.01 -25.79 -2.35
C THR A 51 9.76 -25.97 -0.85
N LEU A 52 10.76 -26.44 -0.11
CA LEU A 52 10.66 -26.54 1.34
C LEU A 52 10.75 -25.15 1.99
N PRO A 53 9.88 -24.81 2.96
CA PRO A 53 9.96 -23.56 3.70
C PRO A 53 11.31 -23.43 4.42
N PRO A 54 11.98 -22.27 4.35
CA PRO A 54 13.25 -22.05 5.03
C PRO A 54 13.04 -21.91 6.56
N PRO A 55 14.14 -21.85 7.35
CA PRO A 55 14.04 -21.64 8.80
C PRO A 55 13.22 -20.39 9.17
N PRO A 56 12.60 -20.35 10.37
CA PRO A 56 11.59 -19.35 10.73
C PRO A 56 12.00 -17.88 10.49
N LYS A 57 13.25 -17.52 10.76
CA LYS A 57 13.75 -16.15 10.51
C LYS A 57 13.71 -15.78 9.02
N LYS A 58 14.16 -16.67 8.15
CA LYS A 58 14.15 -16.45 6.69
C LYS A 58 12.72 -16.49 6.15
N LEU A 59 11.88 -17.37 6.68
CA LEU A 59 10.47 -17.45 6.31
C LEU A 59 9.72 -16.16 6.69
N TYR A 60 10.00 -15.61 7.87
CA TYR A 60 9.46 -14.34 8.32
C TYR A 60 9.86 -13.19 7.39
N THR A 61 11.15 -13.08 7.03
CA THR A 61 11.61 -12.05 6.09
C THR A 61 10.96 -12.21 4.72
N ALA A 62 10.84 -13.44 4.20
CA ALA A 62 10.17 -13.70 2.93
C ALA A 62 8.70 -13.30 2.97
N ALA A 63 7.98 -13.64 4.04
CA ALA A 63 6.59 -13.24 4.25
C ALA A 63 6.44 -11.72 4.35
N LEU A 64 7.32 -11.04 5.09
CA LEU A 64 7.31 -9.58 5.26
C LEU A 64 7.56 -8.85 3.92
N VAL A 65 8.53 -9.30 3.13
CA VAL A 65 8.81 -8.74 1.80
C VAL A 65 7.62 -8.99 0.88
N GLY A 66 7.07 -10.20 0.88
CA GLY A 66 5.89 -10.54 0.11
C GLY A 66 4.69 -9.67 0.46
N ASP A 67 4.42 -9.46 1.75
CA ASP A 67 3.37 -8.59 2.25
C ASP A 67 3.58 -7.13 1.80
N LEU A 68 4.79 -6.59 1.97
CA LEU A 68 5.12 -5.23 1.54
C LEU A 68 4.90 -5.01 0.04
N VAL A 69 5.39 -5.94 -0.80
CA VAL A 69 5.22 -5.86 -2.25
C VAL A 69 3.75 -5.99 -2.64
N SER A 70 3.04 -6.95 -2.05
CA SER A 70 1.62 -7.19 -2.33
C SER A 70 0.76 -5.98 -1.94
N ASN A 71 1.02 -5.40 -0.76
CA ASN A 71 0.32 -4.20 -0.29
C ASN A 71 0.68 -2.97 -1.12
N ALA A 72 1.93 -2.83 -1.55
CA ALA A 72 2.35 -1.71 -2.40
C ALA A 72 1.60 -1.73 -3.74
N LEU A 73 1.53 -2.90 -4.36
CA LEU A 73 0.77 -3.12 -5.59
C LEU A 73 -0.72 -2.90 -5.34
N TYR A 74 -1.27 -3.48 -4.27
CA TYR A 74 -2.69 -3.35 -3.92
C TYR A 74 -3.11 -1.88 -3.72
N TYR A 75 -2.40 -1.12 -2.90
CA TYR A 75 -2.73 0.27 -2.64
C TYR A 75 -2.41 1.19 -3.81
N SER A 76 -1.48 0.82 -4.70
CA SER A 76 -1.22 1.58 -5.94
C SER A 76 -2.47 1.73 -6.82
N VAL A 77 -3.42 0.77 -6.73
CA VAL A 77 -4.71 0.80 -7.43
C VAL A 77 -5.51 2.07 -7.10
N ALA A 78 -5.34 2.65 -5.91
CA ALA A 78 -5.99 3.90 -5.53
C ALA A 78 -5.66 5.06 -6.50
N GLY A 79 -4.46 5.03 -7.11
CA GLY A 79 -3.97 6.06 -8.02
C GLY A 79 -4.40 5.88 -9.48
N ILE A 80 -5.08 4.77 -9.82
CA ILE A 80 -5.62 4.53 -11.15
C ILE A 80 -6.79 5.50 -11.38
N GLY A 81 -6.81 6.18 -12.53
CA GLY A 81 -7.85 7.15 -12.89
C GLY A 81 -7.60 8.58 -12.37
N SER A 82 -8.69 9.30 -12.10
CA SER A 82 -8.68 10.71 -11.66
C SER A 82 -8.12 10.85 -10.24
N SER A 83 -7.35 11.92 -10.01
CA SER A 83 -6.84 12.29 -8.68
C SER A 83 -7.94 12.72 -7.70
N LYS A 84 -9.12 13.11 -8.21
CA LYS A 84 -10.26 13.55 -7.38
C LYS A 84 -10.80 12.43 -6.48
N ASP A 85 -10.70 11.18 -6.94
CA ASP A 85 -11.27 10.02 -6.24
C ASP A 85 -10.23 9.22 -5.44
N VAL A 86 -8.99 9.72 -5.32
CA VAL A 86 -7.89 8.97 -4.67
C VAL A 86 -8.23 8.63 -3.21
N TRP A 87 -8.92 9.54 -2.51
CA TRP A 87 -9.31 9.34 -1.11
C TRP A 87 -10.41 8.29 -0.96
N THR A 88 -11.44 8.34 -1.81
CA THR A 88 -12.55 7.37 -1.79
C THR A 88 -12.06 5.98 -2.18
N ARG A 89 -11.20 5.88 -3.21
CA ARG A 89 -10.55 4.62 -3.60
C ARG A 89 -9.62 4.09 -2.52
N GLY A 90 -8.81 4.95 -1.90
CA GLY A 90 -7.93 4.57 -0.80
C GLY A 90 -8.71 4.00 0.39
N ALA A 91 -9.77 4.67 0.81
CA ALA A 91 -10.65 4.18 1.87
C ALA A 91 -11.35 2.86 1.49
N ALA A 92 -11.89 2.76 0.27
CA ALA A 92 -12.55 1.54 -0.22
C ALA A 92 -11.59 0.34 -0.27
N LEU A 93 -10.36 0.55 -0.75
CA LEU A 93 -9.30 -0.47 -0.75
C LEU A 93 -8.91 -0.84 0.69
N GLY A 94 -8.79 0.13 1.60
CA GLY A 94 -8.53 -0.16 3.01
C GLY A 94 -9.62 -1.02 3.65
N ILE A 95 -10.90 -0.72 3.40
CA ILE A 95 -12.03 -1.53 3.87
C ILE A 95 -11.95 -2.94 3.27
N ALA A 96 -11.75 -3.04 1.95
CA ALA A 96 -11.67 -4.32 1.25
C ALA A 96 -10.50 -5.18 1.75
N ALA A 97 -9.33 -4.59 1.98
CA ALA A 97 -8.18 -5.29 2.56
C ALA A 97 -8.44 -5.73 4.00
N GLY A 98 -9.04 -4.87 4.82
CA GLY A 98 -9.41 -5.21 6.19
C GLY A 98 -10.40 -6.37 6.26
N LEU A 99 -11.44 -6.35 5.43
CA LEU A 99 -12.37 -7.48 5.30
C LEU A 99 -11.67 -8.75 4.79
N GLY A 100 -10.79 -8.62 3.80
CA GLY A 100 -9.98 -9.72 3.30
C GLY A 100 -9.12 -10.36 4.39
N ALA A 101 -8.42 -9.54 5.18
CA ALA A 101 -7.59 -9.98 6.30
C ALA A 101 -8.38 -10.69 7.41
N LEU A 102 -9.67 -10.37 7.58
CA LEU A 102 -10.54 -11.03 8.55
C LEU A 102 -11.16 -12.33 8.01
N LEU A 103 -11.58 -12.34 6.75
CA LEU A 103 -12.38 -13.43 6.18
C LEU A 103 -11.52 -14.52 5.52
N VAL A 104 -10.42 -14.16 4.86
CA VAL A 104 -9.58 -15.11 4.11
C VAL A 104 -8.97 -16.17 5.03
N PRO A 105 -8.30 -15.82 6.15
CA PRO A 105 -7.66 -16.83 7.00
C PRO A 105 -8.65 -17.88 7.51
N GLN A 106 -9.88 -17.47 7.83
CA GLN A 106 -10.95 -18.35 8.29
C GLN A 106 -11.36 -19.36 7.21
N ARG A 107 -11.48 -18.90 5.95
CA ARG A 107 -11.91 -19.75 4.82
C ARG A 107 -10.85 -20.73 4.37
N VAL A 108 -9.58 -20.34 4.41
CA VAL A 108 -8.47 -21.19 3.94
C VAL A 108 -7.77 -21.98 5.05
N GLY A 109 -8.31 -21.93 6.28
CA GLY A 109 -7.77 -22.66 7.43
C GLY A 109 -6.35 -22.22 7.80
N LEU A 110 -6.03 -20.93 7.63
CA LEU A 110 -4.79 -20.35 8.16
C LEU A 110 -4.99 -20.08 9.67
N LEU A 111 -3.92 -20.25 10.46
CA LEU A 111 -3.86 -20.09 11.93
C LEU A 111 -5.03 -19.27 12.53
N SER A 112 -5.94 -19.97 13.21
CA SER A 112 -7.10 -19.36 13.88
C SER A 112 -6.80 -19.09 15.35
N ALA A 113 -5.76 -18.28 15.59
CA ALA A 113 -5.38 -17.87 16.93
C ALA A 113 -6.54 -17.14 17.64
N PRO A 114 -6.71 -17.28 18.97
CA PRO A 114 -7.77 -16.59 19.73
C PRO A 114 -7.77 -15.07 19.54
N SER A 115 -6.60 -14.50 19.24
CA SER A 115 -6.40 -13.08 18.93
C SER A 115 -7.10 -12.60 17.66
N TYR A 116 -7.61 -13.47 16.77
CA TYR A 116 -8.49 -13.08 15.64
C TYR A 116 -9.99 -13.14 15.96
N ARG A 117 -10.37 -13.75 17.09
CA ARG A 117 -11.78 -14.01 17.41
C ARG A 117 -12.44 -12.88 18.20
N SER A 118 -11.65 -12.01 18.83
CA SER A 118 -12.20 -10.90 19.61
C SER A 118 -12.71 -9.77 18.70
N LYS A 119 -13.84 -9.16 19.05
CA LYS A 119 -14.37 -7.98 18.32
C LYS A 119 -13.36 -6.83 18.29
N ALA A 120 -12.59 -6.66 19.37
CA ALA A 120 -11.56 -5.63 19.48
C ALA A 120 -10.41 -5.85 18.47
N SER A 121 -9.97 -7.09 18.28
CA SER A 121 -8.95 -7.41 17.29
C SER A 121 -9.46 -7.22 15.87
N GLN A 122 -10.73 -7.56 15.61
CA GLN A 122 -11.34 -7.40 14.30
C GLN A 122 -11.51 -5.94 13.91
N SER A 123 -12.01 -5.10 14.84
CA SER A 123 -12.12 -3.66 14.60
C SER A 123 -10.76 -3.01 14.45
N MET A 124 -9.75 -3.44 15.22
CA MET A 124 -8.39 -2.97 15.06
C MET A 124 -7.82 -3.33 13.70
N THR A 125 -7.93 -4.59 13.25
CA THR A 125 -7.50 -4.99 11.89
C THR A 125 -8.17 -4.12 10.83
N LEU A 126 -9.49 -3.98 10.86
CA LEU A 126 -10.21 -3.17 9.88
C LEU A 126 -9.75 -1.70 9.91
N GLY A 127 -9.63 -1.11 11.10
CA GLY A 127 -9.17 0.26 11.27
C GLY A 127 -7.75 0.48 10.75
N LEU A 128 -6.83 -0.45 11.02
CA LEU A 128 -5.46 -0.40 10.54
C LEU A 128 -5.40 -0.42 9.00
N TYR A 129 -6.13 -1.33 8.35
CA TYR A 129 -6.14 -1.38 6.88
C TYR A 129 -6.78 -0.14 6.23
N VAL A 130 -7.80 0.45 6.85
CA VAL A 130 -8.37 1.75 6.42
C VAL A 130 -7.35 2.87 6.54
N ILE A 131 -6.63 2.95 7.67
CA ILE A 131 -5.54 3.91 7.86
C ILE A 131 -4.48 3.73 6.77
N GLY A 132 -4.07 2.49 6.47
CA GLY A 132 -3.12 2.20 5.39
C GLY A 132 -3.58 2.74 4.03
N GLY A 133 -4.86 2.54 3.69
CA GLY A 133 -5.46 3.07 2.46
C GLY A 133 -5.50 4.59 2.40
N LEU A 134 -5.79 5.26 3.53
CA LEU A 134 -5.78 6.71 3.64
C LEU A 134 -4.36 7.29 3.56
N VAL A 135 -3.37 6.64 4.17
CA VAL A 135 -1.95 7.05 4.07
C VAL A 135 -1.47 6.93 2.62
N ALA A 136 -1.82 5.85 1.93
CA ALA A 136 -1.52 5.69 0.51
C ALA A 136 -2.14 6.85 -0.32
N ALA A 137 -3.41 7.17 -0.07
CA ALA A 137 -4.09 8.27 -0.75
C ALA A 137 -3.43 9.63 -0.48
N ALA A 138 -3.07 9.91 0.78
CA ALA A 138 -2.35 11.11 1.16
C ALA A 138 -1.00 11.23 0.44
N ALA A 139 -0.23 10.13 0.40
CA ALA A 139 1.07 10.07 -0.26
C ALA A 139 0.95 10.32 -1.77
N MET A 140 -0.05 9.71 -2.43
CA MET A 140 -0.32 9.93 -3.86
C MET A 140 -0.68 11.38 -4.15
N ASN A 141 -1.55 11.99 -3.33
CA ASN A 141 -1.95 13.37 -3.50
C ASN A 141 -0.76 14.32 -3.36
N TRP A 142 0.11 14.08 -2.35
CA TRP A 142 1.33 14.86 -2.15
C TRP A 142 2.31 14.74 -3.32
N LEU A 143 2.60 13.50 -3.77
CA LEU A 143 3.47 13.25 -4.92
C LEU A 143 2.91 13.86 -6.21
N HIS A 144 1.59 13.81 -6.40
CA HIS A 144 0.92 14.41 -7.55
C HIS A 144 1.06 15.93 -7.54
N LYS A 145 0.79 16.59 -6.41
CA LYS A 145 0.96 18.05 -6.26
C LYS A 145 2.40 18.49 -6.61
N LYS A 146 3.41 17.83 -6.05
CA LYS A 146 4.83 18.11 -6.39
C LYS A 146 5.16 17.87 -7.86
N SER A 147 4.48 16.95 -8.53
CA SER A 147 4.70 16.70 -9.96
C SER A 147 4.14 17.82 -10.84
N LEU A 148 3.04 18.47 -10.41
CA LEU A 148 2.44 19.60 -11.09
C LEU A 148 3.26 20.88 -10.86
N GLU A 149 3.68 21.13 -9.62
CA GLU A 149 4.57 22.26 -9.28
C GLU A 149 5.85 22.22 -10.11
N ARG A 150 6.50 21.04 -10.22
CA ARG A 150 7.68 20.88 -11.07
C ARG A 150 7.38 21.14 -12.54
N LYS A 151 6.28 20.60 -13.08
CA LYS A 151 5.90 20.86 -14.48
C LYS A 151 5.69 22.35 -14.74
N ASN A 152 4.98 23.04 -13.87
CA ASN A 152 4.72 24.47 -13.99
C ASN A 152 6.02 25.28 -13.90
N ALA A 153 6.92 24.94 -12.98
CA ALA A 153 8.23 25.60 -12.86
C ALA A 153 9.11 25.40 -14.11
N TYR A 154 9.05 24.22 -14.74
CA TYR A 154 9.72 23.98 -16.03
C TYR A 154 9.09 24.78 -17.16
N GLN A 155 7.76 24.78 -17.28
CA GLN A 155 7.05 25.51 -18.35
C GLN A 155 7.25 27.03 -18.26
N ASN A 156 7.36 27.57 -17.05
CA ASN A 156 7.53 29.00 -16.81
C ASN A 156 9.01 29.42 -16.69
N HIS A 157 9.96 28.56 -17.08
CA HIS A 157 11.39 28.88 -17.01
C HIS A 157 11.81 29.78 -18.19
N PRO A 158 12.57 30.87 -17.99
CA PRO A 158 12.88 31.87 -19.02
C PRO A 158 13.56 31.37 -20.31
N TYR A 159 14.11 30.14 -20.30
CA TYR A 159 14.67 29.51 -21.51
C TYR A 159 13.59 28.98 -22.47
N HIS A 160 12.38 28.65 -21.99
CA HIS A 160 11.28 28.20 -22.85
C HIS A 160 10.69 29.35 -23.68
N ASP A 161 10.66 30.58 -23.14
CA ASP A 161 10.26 31.77 -23.89
C ASP A 161 11.27 32.15 -24.97
N GLN A 162 12.58 31.98 -24.70
CA GLN A 162 13.64 32.25 -25.69
C GLN A 162 13.59 31.27 -26.87
N LEU A 163 13.37 29.97 -26.63
CA LEU A 163 13.22 28.98 -27.71
C LEU A 163 11.92 29.17 -28.50
N GLY A 164 10.83 29.62 -27.86
CA GLY A 164 9.58 29.97 -28.55
C GLY A 164 9.74 31.18 -29.47
N MET A 165 10.52 32.18 -29.03
CA MET A 165 10.86 33.36 -29.84
C MET A 165 11.87 33.05 -30.96
N GLU A 166 12.86 32.19 -30.75
CA GLU A 166 13.79 31.76 -31.80
C GLU A 166 13.14 30.82 -32.83
N ALA A 167 12.17 30.00 -32.43
CA ALA A 167 11.48 29.05 -33.32
C ALA A 167 10.29 29.66 -34.09
N GLY A 168 9.96 30.93 -33.88
CA GLY A 168 8.85 31.60 -34.59
C GLY A 168 7.46 31.01 -34.32
N VAL A 169 7.29 30.27 -33.22
CA VAL A 169 6.02 29.60 -32.91
C VAL A 169 5.13 30.57 -32.14
N THR A 170 4.20 31.22 -32.85
CA THR A 170 3.13 32.01 -32.23
C THR A 170 2.05 31.08 -31.68
N TYR A 171 1.78 31.15 -30.37
CA TYR A 171 0.62 30.50 -29.78
C TYR A 171 -0.65 31.27 -30.18
N PRO A 172 -1.69 30.62 -30.74
CA PRO A 172 -2.97 31.28 -30.99
C PRO A 172 -3.63 31.66 -29.67
N GLN A 173 -4.12 32.92 -29.62
CA GLN A 173 -4.87 33.51 -28.51
C GLN A 173 -6.24 32.84 -28.35
#